data_AF-A0A7X3ZXW0-F1
#
_entry.id   AF-A0A7X3ZXW0-F1
#
_cell.length_a   1.000
_cell.length_b   1.000
_cell.length_c   1.000
_cell.angle_alpha   90.00
_cell.angle_beta   90.00
_cell.angle_gamma   90.00
#
_symmetry.space_group_name_H-M   'P 1'
#
loop_
_entity.id
_entity.type
_entity.pdbx_description
1 polymer ?
#
loop_
_entity_poly.entity_id
_entity_poly.type
_entity_poly.pdbx_seq_one_letter_code
_entity_poly.pdbx_strand_id
1 'polypeptide(L)'
;MAASTSNIQPDDDVLIEMNRRMLLIRKSEEQLFRDVKLGRTSGQVHLSDGQEADACVEGAVAFGDAGEVPSGECVTPLGEARIMREGSDLSLISIGSMARMTLQAAKLLETEPGVSAEVPDLQSPVQLDTAEILASVERTGRAIVVDESRDACSVASHVAAILADGGFARLKAPVQRITVPDTAMPYAPSAELPLLPNAEQIVIAARALFPGAEEMKAELRLARIGKNMEEGTVTKWSVAAGDRFETGNVRCEVETESVSDEIGAPGDDLMVDVLVGEDAVHAVSHDACIVESA
;
A
#
# COMPACT_ATOMS: atom_id res chain seq x y z
N MET A 1 18.19 16.11 -35.73
CA MET A 1 18.01 17.57 -35.58
C MET A 1 17.83 17.82 -34.10
N ALA A 2 18.89 18.22 -33.39
CA ALA A 2 18.81 18.55 -31.97
C ALA A 2 18.38 20.02 -31.85
N ALA A 3 17.22 20.28 -31.26
CA ALA A 3 16.80 21.62 -30.93
C ALA A 3 17.69 22.13 -29.79
N SER A 4 18.47 23.17 -30.05
CA SER A 4 19.21 23.89 -29.02
C SER A 4 18.22 24.61 -28.12
N THR A 5 18.01 24.11 -26.91
CA THR A 5 17.36 24.85 -25.84
C THR A 5 18.27 26.01 -25.44
N SER A 6 18.05 27.18 -26.02
CA SER A 6 18.66 28.41 -25.56
C SER A 6 18.19 28.65 -24.11
N ASN A 7 19.13 28.56 -23.17
CA ASN A 7 18.89 28.87 -21.78
C ASN A 7 18.54 30.37 -21.67
N ILE A 8 17.26 30.70 -21.56
CA ILE A 8 16.81 32.09 -21.36
C ILE A 8 17.08 32.41 -19.90
N GLN A 9 18.26 32.96 -19.61
CA GLN A 9 18.48 33.58 -18.31
C GLN A 9 17.67 34.88 -18.26
N PRO A 10 16.78 35.06 -17.27
CA PRO A 10 16.03 36.30 -17.11
C PRO A 10 17.00 37.46 -16.86
N ASP A 11 16.65 38.62 -17.40
CA ASP A 11 17.38 39.89 -17.18
C ASP A 11 17.46 40.21 -15.67
N ASP A 12 18.58 40.76 -15.23
CA ASP A 12 18.84 41.12 -13.84
C ASP A 12 17.76 42.08 -13.31
N ASP A 13 17.23 42.97 -14.16
CA ASP A 13 16.15 43.88 -13.79
C ASP A 13 14.84 43.13 -13.48
N VAL A 14 14.56 42.02 -14.18
CA VAL A 14 13.40 41.17 -13.93
C VAL A 14 13.57 40.42 -12.62
N LEU A 15 14.76 39.87 -12.36
CA LEU A 15 15.08 39.19 -11.10
C LEU A 15 15.00 40.14 -9.90
N ILE A 16 15.48 41.37 -10.04
CA ILE A 16 15.40 42.40 -8.98
C ILE A 16 13.94 42.76 -8.70
N GLU A 17 13.12 42.94 -9.72
CA GLU A 17 11.69 43.25 -9.56
C GLU A 17 10.92 42.07 -8.93
N MET A 18 11.21 40.82 -9.34
CA MET A 18 10.62 39.63 -8.73
C MET A 18 10.98 39.52 -7.24
N ASN A 19 12.25 39.74 -6.88
CA ASN A 19 12.70 39.73 -5.49
C ASN A 19 12.03 40.83 -4.64
N ARG A 20 11.85 42.04 -5.21
CA ARG A 20 11.12 43.12 -4.53
C ARG A 20 9.66 42.75 -4.24
N ARG A 21 8.97 42.11 -5.19
CA ARG A 21 7.58 41.67 -5.01
C ARG A 21 7.46 40.60 -3.95
N MET A 22 8.37 39.64 -3.91
CA MET A 22 8.37 38.63 -2.85
C MET A 22 8.62 39.21 -1.46
N LEU A 23 9.52 40.18 -1.32
CA LEU A 23 9.75 40.86 -0.03
C LEU A 23 8.49 41.61 0.46
N LEU A 24 7.70 42.17 -0.47
CA LEU A 24 6.42 42.80 -0.13
C LEU A 24 5.37 41.78 0.31
N ILE A 25 5.29 40.62 -0.36
CA ILE A 25 4.39 39.52 0.02
C ILE A 25 4.75 39.02 1.42
N ARG A 26 6.03 38.70 1.67
CA ARG A 26 6.49 38.21 2.99
C ARG A 26 6.21 39.21 4.11
N LYS A 27 6.44 40.51 3.87
CA LYS A 27 6.10 41.56 4.84
C LYS A 27 4.59 41.63 5.13
N SER A 28 3.76 41.37 4.11
CA SER A 28 2.31 41.33 4.26
C SER A 28 1.86 40.09 5.04
N GLU A 29 2.42 38.92 4.76
CA GLU A 29 2.14 37.66 5.47
C GLU A 29 2.57 37.70 6.94
N GLU A 30 3.77 38.23 7.22
CA GLU A 30 4.24 38.45 8.60
C GLU A 30 3.32 39.39 9.38
N GLN A 31 2.83 40.46 8.73
CA GLN A 31 1.90 41.39 9.35
C GLN A 31 0.55 40.72 9.63
N LEU A 32 0.02 39.95 8.66
CA LEU A 32 -1.22 39.21 8.82
C LEU A 32 -1.11 38.16 9.94
N PHE A 33 0.00 37.43 10.00
CA PHE A 33 0.29 36.47 11.07
C PHE A 33 0.32 37.14 12.45
N ARG A 34 0.99 38.30 12.58
CA ARG A 34 0.97 39.08 13.83
C ARG A 34 -0.43 39.51 14.21
N ASP A 35 -1.22 39.97 13.25
CA ASP A 35 -2.58 40.44 13.51
C ASP A 35 -3.51 39.28 13.89
N VAL A 36 -3.34 38.08 13.34
CA VAL A 36 -4.02 36.85 13.78
C VAL A 36 -3.58 36.45 15.20
N LYS A 37 -2.27 36.43 15.49
CA LYS A 37 -1.75 36.09 16.83
C LYS A 37 -2.19 37.08 17.91
N LEU A 38 -2.35 38.36 17.56
CA LEU A 38 -2.84 39.40 18.45
C LEU A 38 -4.38 39.48 18.51
N GLY A 39 -5.09 38.58 17.82
CA GLY A 39 -6.56 38.53 17.81
C GLY A 39 -7.23 39.72 17.10
N ARG A 40 -6.49 40.46 16.27
CA ARG A 40 -7.00 41.60 15.49
C ARG A 40 -7.74 41.17 14.23
N THR A 41 -7.46 39.96 13.74
CA THR A 41 -8.13 39.33 12.60
C THR A 41 -8.34 37.85 12.89
N SER A 42 -9.45 37.28 12.41
CA SER A 42 -9.75 35.85 12.45
C SER A 42 -9.26 35.16 11.18
N GLY A 43 -8.53 34.05 11.29
CA GLY A 43 -8.10 33.23 10.16
C GLY A 43 -6.95 32.27 10.52
N GLN A 44 -6.58 31.39 9.59
CA GLN A 44 -5.34 30.62 9.62
C GLN A 44 -4.36 31.24 8.64
N VAL A 45 -3.10 31.40 9.06
CA VAL A 45 -2.02 31.94 8.20
C VAL A 45 -0.97 30.86 8.05
N HIS A 46 -0.76 30.42 6.81
CA HIS A 46 0.39 29.60 6.44
C HIS A 46 1.54 30.55 6.11
N LEU A 47 2.64 30.46 6.85
CA LEU A 47 3.87 31.17 6.52
C LEU A 47 4.74 30.21 5.71
N SER A 48 4.91 30.47 4.42
CA SER A 48 5.94 29.81 3.62
C SER A 48 7.29 30.43 3.95
N ASP A 49 8.20 29.65 4.53
CA ASP A 49 9.54 30.12 4.87
C ASP A 49 10.51 29.83 3.71
N GLY A 50 10.36 30.55 2.59
CA GLY A 50 11.22 30.38 1.40
C GLY A 50 10.55 30.70 0.07
N GLN A 51 11.26 30.48 -1.04
CA GLN A 51 10.64 30.37 -2.37
C GLN A 51 10.01 28.99 -2.62
N GLU A 52 10.09 28.12 -1.62
CA GLU A 52 9.62 26.75 -1.69
C GLU A 52 8.22 26.70 -1.09
N ALA A 53 7.29 26.08 -1.81
CA ALA A 53 5.93 25.89 -1.36
C ALA A 53 5.82 24.51 -0.72
N ASP A 54 5.44 24.47 0.55
CA ASP A 54 5.18 23.23 1.27
C ASP A 54 3.71 22.85 1.16
N ALA A 55 3.45 21.57 0.89
CA ALA A 55 2.10 21.01 0.86
C ALA A 55 2.01 19.85 1.86
N CYS A 56 1.11 19.98 2.83
CA CYS A 56 0.71 18.87 3.70
C CYS A 56 -0.51 18.20 3.08
N VAL A 57 -0.40 16.91 2.79
CA VAL A 57 -1.51 16.09 2.28
C VAL A 57 -1.96 15.17 3.39
N GLU A 58 -3.21 15.33 3.83
CA GLU A 58 -3.79 14.55 4.92
C GLU A 58 -4.74 13.49 4.36
N GLY A 59 -4.59 12.25 4.82
CA GLY A 59 -5.47 11.14 4.44
C GLY A 59 -6.81 11.25 5.16
N ALA A 60 -7.91 11.30 4.40
CA ALA A 60 -9.27 11.41 4.96
C ALA A 60 -9.61 10.27 5.94
N VAL A 61 -9.02 9.09 5.76
CA VAL A 61 -9.27 7.88 6.54
C VAL A 61 -8.56 7.89 7.90
N ALA A 62 -7.55 8.75 8.09
CA ALA A 62 -6.81 8.87 9.35
C ALA A 62 -7.52 9.77 10.38
N PHE A 63 -8.56 10.52 9.97
CA PHE A 63 -9.29 11.39 10.88
C PHE A 63 -10.16 10.59 11.85
N GLY A 64 -9.83 10.70 13.15
CA GLY A 64 -10.65 10.18 14.26
C GLY A 64 -9.95 9.12 15.12
N ASP A 65 -8.80 8.60 14.69
CA ASP A 65 -7.99 7.70 15.51
C ASP A 65 -7.31 8.49 16.64
N ALA A 66 -7.54 8.09 17.88
CA ALA A 66 -6.87 8.66 19.04
C ALA A 66 -5.48 8.02 19.20
N GLY A 67 -4.44 8.85 19.28
CA GLY A 67 -3.07 8.44 19.56
C GLY A 67 -2.46 9.27 20.69
N GLU A 68 -1.34 8.79 21.24
CA GLU A 68 -0.56 9.56 22.19
C GLU A 68 0.16 10.70 21.46
N VAL A 69 -0.15 11.94 21.82
CA VAL A 69 0.51 13.13 21.27
C VAL A 69 1.46 13.68 22.33
N PRO A 70 2.79 13.73 22.05
CA PRO A 70 3.76 14.30 22.99
C PRO A 70 3.38 15.72 23.39
N SER A 71 3.53 16.03 24.68
CA SER A 71 3.34 17.40 25.16
C SER A 71 4.49 18.31 24.74
N GLY A 72 4.19 19.56 24.36
CA GLY A 72 5.18 20.54 23.94
C GLY A 72 5.27 20.71 22.42
N GLU A 73 6.31 21.41 21.96
CA GLU A 73 6.59 21.59 20.54
C GLU A 73 7.29 20.34 20.00
N CYS A 74 6.72 19.75 18.94
CA CYS A 74 7.29 18.62 18.23
C CYS A 74 7.52 19.03 16.78
N VAL A 75 8.73 18.79 16.28
CA VAL A 75 9.11 19.10 14.91
C VAL A 75 9.56 17.81 14.25
N THR A 76 8.91 17.47 13.14
CA THR A 76 9.34 16.37 12.27
C THR A 76 10.13 16.98 11.12
N PRO A 77 11.40 16.57 10.90
CA PRO A 77 12.17 17.03 9.76
C PRO A 77 11.54 16.52 8.45
N LEU A 78 11.43 17.42 7.46
CA LEU A 78 11.01 17.06 6.11
C LEU A 78 12.12 16.28 5.40
N GLY A 79 11.73 15.31 4.58
CA GLY A 79 12.65 14.48 3.83
C GLY A 79 13.35 13.37 4.63
N GLU A 80 12.94 13.14 5.88
CA GLU A 80 13.46 12.04 6.70
C GLU A 80 12.39 10.97 6.92
N ALA A 81 12.73 9.72 6.61
CA ALA A 81 11.85 8.58 6.87
C ALA A 81 11.87 8.22 8.36
N ARG A 82 10.74 7.72 8.87
CA ARG A 82 10.61 7.22 10.24
C ARG A 82 10.51 5.71 10.23
N ILE A 83 11.40 5.03 10.96
CA ILE A 83 11.25 3.60 11.22
C ILE A 83 10.20 3.40 12.32
N MET A 84 9.02 2.90 11.93
CA MET A 84 7.92 2.63 12.87
C MET A 84 8.08 1.28 13.57
N ARG A 85 8.74 0.33 12.92
CA ARG A 85 9.03 -1.01 13.41
C ARG A 85 10.34 -1.51 12.80
N GLU A 86 11.22 -2.04 13.64
CA GLU A 86 12.46 -2.69 13.23
C GLU A 86 12.18 -4.11 12.70
N GLY A 87 12.97 -4.58 11.74
CA GLY A 87 12.87 -5.94 11.20
C GLY A 87 14.08 -6.35 10.37
N SER A 88 14.14 -7.62 9.95
CA SER A 88 15.33 -8.19 9.29
C SER A 88 15.07 -8.90 7.96
N ASP A 89 13.82 -9.17 7.61
CA ASP A 89 13.50 -10.10 6.53
C ASP A 89 12.81 -9.43 5.34
N LEU A 90 12.02 -8.38 5.61
CA LEU A 90 11.22 -7.65 4.61
C LEU A 90 11.11 -6.17 4.98
N SER A 91 11.36 -5.26 4.04
CA SER A 91 11.04 -3.84 4.19
C SER A 91 9.64 -3.56 3.64
N LEU A 92 8.71 -3.14 4.51
CA LEU A 92 7.38 -2.68 4.13
C LEU A 92 7.36 -1.14 4.16
N ILE A 93 7.68 -0.54 3.02
CA ILE A 93 7.83 0.92 2.90
C ILE A 93 6.45 1.56 2.74
N SER A 94 5.99 2.29 3.76
CA SER A 94 4.66 2.91 3.77
C SER A 94 4.69 4.37 3.33
N ILE A 95 3.62 4.78 2.65
CA ILE A 95 3.38 6.16 2.20
C ILE A 95 2.00 6.63 2.68
N GLY A 96 1.94 7.83 3.24
CA GLY A 96 0.67 8.50 3.57
C GLY A 96 -0.17 7.72 4.56
N SER A 97 -1.47 7.54 4.27
CA SER A 97 -2.40 6.89 5.21
C SER A 97 -2.15 5.39 5.40
N MET A 98 -1.25 4.78 4.61
CA MET A 98 -0.96 3.34 4.62
C MET A 98 -0.10 2.89 5.80
N ALA A 99 0.46 3.80 6.60
CA ALA A 99 1.27 3.46 7.77
C ALA A 99 0.55 2.48 8.73
N ARG A 100 -0.73 2.72 9.02
CA ARG A 100 -1.53 1.87 9.91
C ARG A 100 -1.73 0.46 9.34
N MET A 101 -2.16 0.36 8.08
CA MET A 101 -2.39 -0.93 7.41
C MET A 101 -1.08 -1.73 7.31
N THR A 102 0.03 -1.03 7.07
CA THR A 102 1.36 -1.64 6.97
C THR A 102 1.82 -2.22 8.31
N LEU A 103 1.62 -1.51 9.42
CA LEU A 103 1.89 -2.05 10.76
C LEU A 103 1.01 -3.26 11.11
N GLN A 104 -0.25 -3.26 10.69
CA GLN A 104 -1.13 -4.41 10.87
C GLN A 104 -0.61 -5.63 10.09
N ALA A 105 -0.22 -5.45 8.83
CA ALA A 105 0.38 -6.52 8.03
C ALA A 105 1.69 -7.04 8.65
N ALA A 106 2.55 -6.14 9.13
CA ALA A 106 3.81 -6.49 9.79
C ALA A 106 3.60 -7.38 11.03
N LYS A 107 2.53 -7.13 11.79
CA LYS A 107 2.12 -7.96 12.93
C LYS A 107 1.61 -9.34 12.50
N LEU A 108 0.81 -9.41 11.44
CA LEU A 108 0.30 -10.68 10.90
C LEU A 108 1.43 -11.56 10.35
N LEU A 109 2.40 -10.95 9.66
CA LEU A 109 3.57 -11.64 9.11
C LEU A 109 4.46 -12.27 10.19
N GLU A 110 4.56 -11.64 11.36
CA GLU A 110 5.33 -12.17 12.48
C GLU A 110 4.72 -13.46 13.05
N THR A 111 3.39 -13.58 13.06
CA THR A 111 2.71 -14.78 13.56
C THR A 111 2.86 -15.97 12.62
N GLU A 112 2.45 -15.85 11.35
CA GLU A 112 2.65 -16.87 10.31
C GLU A 112 2.70 -16.14 8.95
N PRO A 113 3.84 -16.15 8.23
CA PRO A 113 4.88 -17.19 8.19
C PRO A 113 6.13 -17.00 9.08
N GLY A 114 6.12 -16.08 10.04
CA GLY A 114 7.29 -15.83 10.91
C GLY A 114 8.32 -14.87 10.30
N VAL A 115 7.84 -13.91 9.49
CA VAL A 115 8.67 -12.92 8.81
C VAL A 115 8.82 -11.66 9.66
N SER A 116 10.07 -11.28 9.95
CA SER A 116 10.40 -10.04 10.63
C SER A 116 10.39 -8.86 9.66
N ALA A 117 9.25 -8.17 9.57
CA ALA A 117 9.07 -7.02 8.70
C ALA A 117 9.48 -5.69 9.35
N GLU A 118 10.40 -4.96 8.73
CA GLU A 118 10.70 -3.57 9.03
C GLU A 118 9.66 -2.66 8.36
N VAL A 119 9.26 -1.57 9.02
CA VAL A 119 8.26 -0.62 8.50
C VAL A 119 8.83 0.81 8.47
N PRO A 120 9.52 1.20 7.39
CA PRO A 120 9.88 2.60 7.12
C PRO A 120 8.66 3.38 6.60
N ASP A 121 8.30 4.46 7.29
CA ASP A 121 7.30 5.43 6.84
C ASP A 121 7.99 6.65 6.23
N LEU A 122 7.72 6.93 4.95
CA LEU A 122 8.49 7.93 4.20
C LEU A 122 8.23 9.36 4.67
N GLN A 123 7.02 9.64 5.16
CA GLN A 123 6.51 10.96 5.58
C GLN A 123 6.50 12.05 4.49
N SER A 124 7.58 12.20 3.72
CA SER A 124 7.78 13.23 2.69
C SER A 124 7.97 12.60 1.31
N PRO A 125 7.04 12.82 0.35
CA PRO A 125 7.17 12.27 -1.00
C PRO A 125 8.14 13.07 -1.90
N VAL A 126 8.51 14.29 -1.49
CA VAL A 126 9.48 15.16 -2.15
C VAL A 126 10.67 15.33 -1.20
N GLN A 127 11.88 15.36 -1.75
CA GLN A 127 13.13 15.17 -0.98
C GLN A 127 13.13 13.83 -0.24
N LEU A 128 12.70 12.79 -0.95
CA LEU A 128 12.56 11.43 -0.42
C LEU A 128 13.86 10.95 0.22
N ASP A 129 13.76 10.33 1.41
CA ASP A 129 14.88 9.74 2.13
C ASP A 129 15.42 8.49 1.44
N THR A 130 16.12 8.72 0.34
CA THR A 130 16.66 7.66 -0.52
C THR A 130 17.72 6.85 0.20
N ALA A 131 18.47 7.49 1.11
CA ALA A 131 19.49 6.82 1.90
C ALA A 131 18.87 5.78 2.83
N GLU A 132 17.81 6.14 3.56
CA GLU A 132 17.13 5.21 4.47
C GLU A 132 16.40 4.10 3.71
N ILE A 133 15.75 4.40 2.58
CA ILE A 133 15.11 3.38 1.72
C ILE A 133 16.13 2.31 1.28
N LEU A 134 17.31 2.74 0.81
CA LEU A 134 18.36 1.82 0.36
C LEU A 134 18.97 1.05 1.55
N ALA A 135 19.19 1.71 2.68
CA ALA A 135 19.73 1.08 3.89
C ALA A 135 18.76 0.01 4.46
N SER A 136 17.46 0.28 4.44
CA SER A 136 16.41 -0.67 4.83
C SER A 136 16.46 -1.93 3.97
N VAL A 137 16.52 -1.77 2.65
CA VAL A 137 16.59 -2.92 1.73
C VAL A 137 17.95 -3.62 1.79
N GLU A 138 19.03 -2.93 2.12
CA GLU A 138 20.31 -3.59 2.37
C GLU A 138 20.26 -4.53 3.59
N ARG A 139 19.51 -4.17 4.63
CA ARG A 139 19.27 -5.02 5.81
C ARG A 139 18.39 -6.22 5.48
N THR A 140 17.24 -5.99 4.84
CA THR A 140 16.20 -7.01 4.67
C THR A 140 16.40 -7.86 3.41
N GLY A 141 16.84 -7.22 2.33
CA GLY A 141 17.00 -7.80 1.00
C GLY A 141 15.68 -8.01 0.25
N ARG A 142 14.53 -7.53 0.74
CA ARG A 142 13.23 -7.62 0.05
C ARG A 142 12.41 -6.39 0.37
N ALA A 143 11.59 -5.93 -0.57
CA ALA A 143 10.78 -4.74 -0.37
C ALA A 143 9.37 -4.87 -0.96
N ILE A 144 8.40 -4.35 -0.20
CA ILE A 144 7.07 -4.02 -0.69
C ILE A 144 6.84 -2.54 -0.41
N VAL A 145 6.39 -1.80 -1.43
CA VAL A 145 5.98 -0.40 -1.28
C VAL A 145 4.46 -0.34 -1.20
N VAL A 146 3.92 0.33 -0.18
CA VAL A 146 2.47 0.41 0.10
C VAL A 146 2.03 1.87 -0.02
N ASP A 147 1.17 2.16 -1.00
CA ASP A 147 0.73 3.51 -1.35
C ASP A 147 -0.75 3.49 -1.73
N GLU A 148 -1.55 4.40 -1.18
CA GLU A 148 -2.98 4.52 -1.53
C GLU A 148 -3.23 5.23 -2.87
N SER A 149 -2.16 5.68 -3.52
CA SER A 149 -2.19 6.22 -4.86
C SER A 149 -2.34 5.13 -5.91
N ARG A 150 -2.55 5.56 -7.16
CA ARG A 150 -2.50 4.70 -8.34
C ARG A 150 -1.09 4.16 -8.57
N ASP A 151 -0.91 3.05 -9.28
CA ASP A 151 0.46 2.59 -9.60
C ASP A 151 1.17 3.57 -10.54
N ALA A 152 0.50 4.00 -11.61
CA ALA A 152 1.11 4.87 -12.60
C ALA A 152 1.48 6.25 -12.02
N CYS A 153 2.75 6.62 -12.18
CA CYS A 153 3.29 7.94 -11.81
C CYS A 153 3.16 8.28 -10.31
N SER A 154 3.13 7.30 -9.43
CA SER A 154 3.07 7.50 -7.97
C SER A 154 4.44 7.52 -7.30
N VAL A 155 4.43 7.88 -6.02
CA VAL A 155 5.60 7.78 -5.14
C VAL A 155 6.05 6.32 -5.06
N ALA A 156 5.13 5.36 -4.99
CA ALA A 156 5.48 3.94 -5.04
C ALA A 156 6.26 3.55 -6.30
N SER A 157 5.84 4.03 -7.48
CA SER A 157 6.56 3.77 -8.73
C SER A 157 7.97 4.36 -8.72
N HIS A 158 8.14 5.54 -8.12
CA HIS A 158 9.44 6.21 -7.99
C HIS A 158 10.36 5.49 -7.00
N VAL A 159 9.85 5.08 -5.84
CA VAL A 159 10.57 4.27 -4.84
C VAL A 159 11.06 2.97 -5.47
N ALA A 160 10.21 2.27 -6.22
CA ALA A 160 10.60 1.04 -6.89
C ALA A 160 11.74 1.26 -7.91
N ALA A 161 11.74 2.38 -8.63
CA ALA A 161 12.83 2.75 -9.52
C ALA A 161 14.14 3.02 -8.75
N ILE A 162 14.07 3.76 -7.64
CA ILE A 162 15.22 4.01 -6.75
C ILE A 162 15.82 2.69 -6.26
N LEU A 163 14.98 1.75 -5.81
CA LEU A 163 15.41 0.44 -5.35
C LEU A 163 16.01 -0.41 -6.47
N ALA A 164 15.48 -0.32 -7.69
CA ALA A 164 16.03 -0.99 -8.84
C ALA A 164 17.38 -0.40 -9.29
N ASP A 165 17.56 0.92 -9.22
CA ASP A 165 18.80 1.57 -9.66
C ASP A 165 19.92 1.45 -8.60
N GLY A 166 19.59 1.67 -7.33
CA GLY A 166 20.57 1.71 -6.23
C GLY A 166 20.64 0.44 -5.37
N GLY A 167 19.55 -0.34 -5.31
CA GLY A 167 19.40 -1.47 -4.38
C GLY A 167 19.47 -2.85 -5.04
N PHE A 168 19.56 -2.94 -6.38
CA PHE A 168 19.43 -4.22 -7.11
C PHE A 168 20.36 -5.32 -6.63
N ALA A 169 21.61 -4.99 -6.30
CA ALA A 169 22.59 -5.96 -5.82
C ALA A 169 22.25 -6.57 -4.44
N ARG A 170 21.32 -5.96 -3.69
CA ARG A 170 20.88 -6.41 -2.37
C ARG A 170 19.52 -7.12 -2.40
N LEU A 171 18.74 -6.91 -3.46
CA LEU A 171 17.41 -7.50 -3.62
C LEU A 171 17.50 -9.02 -3.88
N LYS A 172 16.87 -9.79 -2.98
CA LYS A 172 16.68 -11.25 -3.04
C LYS A 172 15.43 -11.65 -3.82
N ALA A 173 14.53 -10.70 -4.08
CA ALA A 173 13.29 -10.89 -4.82
C ALA A 173 12.87 -9.56 -5.49
N PRO A 174 11.99 -9.58 -6.51
CA PRO A 174 11.48 -8.36 -7.13
C PRO A 174 10.77 -7.46 -6.12
N VAL A 175 10.95 -6.14 -6.26
CA VAL A 175 10.17 -5.15 -5.49
C VAL A 175 8.70 -5.28 -5.86
N GLN A 176 7.83 -5.48 -4.87
CA GLN A 176 6.38 -5.46 -5.06
C GLN A 176 5.82 -4.09 -4.73
N ARG A 177 4.69 -3.74 -5.34
CA ARG A 177 3.94 -2.54 -5.02
C ARG A 177 2.50 -2.92 -4.75
N ILE A 178 1.96 -2.44 -3.63
CA ILE A 178 0.56 -2.57 -3.27
C ILE A 178 -0.04 -1.19 -3.37
N THR A 179 -0.79 -0.97 -4.44
CA THR A 179 -1.34 0.31 -4.82
C THR A 179 -2.77 0.16 -5.30
N VAL A 180 -3.48 1.28 -5.42
CA VAL A 180 -4.76 1.29 -6.12
C VAL A 180 -4.51 0.99 -7.61
N PRO A 181 -5.31 0.12 -8.27
CA PRO A 181 -5.17 -0.14 -9.69
C PRO A 181 -5.49 1.12 -10.53
N ASP A 182 -4.98 1.17 -11.77
CA ASP A 182 -5.18 2.28 -12.72
C ASP A 182 -6.62 2.32 -13.32
N THR A 183 -7.62 2.31 -12.45
CA THR A 183 -9.05 2.36 -12.78
C THR A 183 -9.78 3.47 -12.03
N ALA A 184 -10.84 4.03 -12.61
CA ALA A 184 -11.66 5.03 -11.92
C ALA A 184 -12.19 4.47 -10.59
N MET A 185 -12.09 5.26 -9.51
CA MET A 185 -12.59 4.81 -8.20
C MET A 185 -14.13 4.79 -8.23
N PRO A 186 -14.77 3.64 -7.98
CA PRO A 186 -16.22 3.56 -7.93
C PRO A 186 -16.73 4.23 -6.65
N TYR A 187 -17.98 4.72 -6.71
CA TYR A 187 -18.62 5.35 -5.56
C TYR A 187 -19.15 4.33 -4.53
N ALA A 188 -19.56 3.14 -4.98
CA ALA A 188 -20.16 2.14 -4.12
C ALA A 188 -19.08 1.49 -3.24
N PRO A 189 -19.22 1.48 -1.90
CA PRO A 189 -18.19 0.92 -1.01
C PRO A 189 -17.84 -0.54 -1.31
N SER A 190 -18.82 -1.35 -1.72
CA SER A 190 -18.60 -2.75 -2.09
C SER A 190 -17.67 -2.93 -3.30
N ALA A 191 -17.57 -1.92 -4.17
CA ALA A 191 -16.67 -1.91 -5.32
C ALA A 191 -15.39 -1.11 -5.06
N GLU A 192 -15.41 -0.15 -4.12
CA GLU A 192 -14.28 0.70 -3.77
C GLU A 192 -13.30 -0.03 -2.84
N LEU A 193 -13.80 -0.61 -1.75
CA LEU A 193 -12.98 -1.23 -0.71
C LEU A 193 -12.02 -2.32 -1.24
N PRO A 194 -12.39 -3.19 -2.20
CA PRO A 194 -11.47 -4.16 -2.77
C PRO A 194 -10.29 -3.56 -3.55
N LEU A 195 -10.41 -2.31 -4.01
CA LEU A 195 -9.37 -1.62 -4.77
C LEU A 195 -8.36 -0.90 -3.88
N LEU A 196 -8.72 -0.64 -2.62
CA LEU A 196 -7.85 0.02 -1.67
C LEU A 196 -6.86 -0.98 -1.07
N PRO A 197 -5.58 -0.60 -0.90
CA PRO A 197 -4.60 -1.43 -0.19
C PRO A 197 -5.09 -1.82 1.20
N ASN A 198 -4.94 -3.09 1.55
CA ASN A 198 -5.25 -3.60 2.87
C ASN A 198 -4.17 -4.56 3.39
N ALA A 199 -4.25 -4.90 4.69
CA ALA A 199 -3.25 -5.75 5.33
C ALA A 199 -3.16 -7.16 4.72
N GLU A 200 -4.27 -7.73 4.28
CA GLU A 200 -4.31 -9.08 3.68
C GLU A 200 -3.55 -9.11 2.35
N GLN A 201 -3.78 -8.11 1.48
CA GLN A 201 -3.04 -7.97 0.22
C GLN A 201 -1.52 -7.85 0.44
N ILE A 202 -1.10 -7.10 1.47
CA ILE A 202 0.31 -6.97 1.84
C ILE A 202 0.88 -8.33 2.29
N VAL A 203 0.15 -9.07 3.12
CA VAL A 203 0.56 -10.40 3.59
C VAL A 203 0.68 -11.40 2.44
N ILE A 204 -0.28 -11.42 1.52
CA ILE A 204 -0.26 -12.28 0.33
C ILE A 204 0.98 -11.97 -0.54
N ALA A 205 1.22 -10.69 -0.81
CA ALA A 205 2.39 -10.28 -1.60
C ALA A 205 3.71 -10.60 -0.88
N ALA A 206 3.77 -10.44 0.44
CA ALA A 206 4.94 -10.82 1.23
C ALA A 206 5.22 -12.32 1.15
N ARG A 207 4.19 -13.18 1.28
CA ARG A 207 4.35 -14.64 1.14
C ARG A 207 4.97 -15.02 -0.21
N ALA A 208 4.55 -14.38 -1.30
CA ALA A 208 5.12 -14.63 -2.63
C ALA A 208 6.62 -14.27 -2.76
N LEU A 209 7.17 -13.46 -1.85
CA LEU A 209 8.58 -13.06 -1.86
C LEU A 209 9.52 -14.00 -1.10
N PHE A 210 9.00 -14.96 -0.35
CA PHE A 210 9.80 -15.96 0.38
C PHE A 210 9.63 -17.36 -0.23
N PRO A 211 10.27 -17.65 -1.38
CA PRO A 211 10.29 -18.99 -1.93
C PRO A 211 11.08 -19.91 -0.99
N GLY A 212 10.38 -20.87 -0.37
CA GLY A 212 10.86 -21.73 0.72
C GLY A 212 9.78 -22.14 1.72
N ALA A 213 8.62 -21.46 1.72
CA ALA A 213 7.34 -22.07 2.04
C ALA A 213 6.79 -22.62 0.71
N GLU A 214 6.93 -23.93 0.48
CA GLU A 214 6.87 -24.55 -0.85
C GLU A 214 5.51 -24.39 -1.57
N GLU A 215 5.60 -24.22 -2.90
CA GLU A 215 4.55 -24.41 -3.92
C GLU A 215 3.08 -24.17 -3.55
N MET A 216 2.77 -22.94 -3.13
CA MET A 216 1.38 -22.46 -3.06
C MET A 216 0.86 -22.14 -4.47
N LYS A 217 0.22 -23.12 -5.14
CA LYS A 217 -0.58 -22.85 -6.34
C LYS A 217 -1.96 -22.36 -5.94
N ALA A 218 -2.22 -21.07 -6.19
CA ALA A 218 -3.56 -20.53 -6.19
C ALA A 218 -4.37 -21.09 -7.39
N GLU A 219 -5.59 -21.54 -7.11
CA GLU A 219 -6.85 -21.10 -7.73
C GLU A 219 -7.84 -22.28 -7.79
N LEU A 220 -8.78 -22.37 -6.84
CA LEU A 220 -10.07 -23.03 -7.07
C LEU A 220 -11.06 -21.97 -7.53
N ARG A 221 -11.16 -21.80 -8.86
CA ARG A 221 -12.27 -21.05 -9.46
C ARG A 221 -13.51 -21.95 -9.43
N LEU A 222 -14.60 -21.44 -8.85
CA LEU A 222 -15.88 -22.12 -8.94
C LEU A 222 -16.23 -22.31 -10.43
N ALA A 223 -16.47 -23.55 -10.87
CA ALA A 223 -16.93 -23.78 -12.23
C ALA A 223 -18.33 -23.17 -12.39
N ARG A 224 -18.59 -22.44 -13.47
CA ARG A 224 -19.94 -21.88 -13.73
C ARG A 224 -20.96 -23.00 -13.86
N ILE A 225 -21.79 -23.18 -12.83
CA ILE A 225 -22.91 -24.13 -12.84
C ILE A 225 -24.12 -23.41 -13.41
N GLY A 226 -24.19 -23.33 -14.75
CA GLY A 226 -25.29 -22.69 -15.49
C GLY A 226 -24.92 -21.36 -16.17
N LYS A 227 -25.72 -20.98 -17.17
CA LYS A 227 -25.38 -19.88 -18.11
C LYS A 227 -25.48 -18.46 -17.53
N ASN A 228 -26.06 -18.28 -16.34
CA ASN A 228 -26.34 -16.96 -15.74
C ASN A 228 -25.77 -16.81 -14.30
N MET A 229 -24.85 -17.66 -13.88
CA MET A 229 -24.34 -17.66 -12.50
C MET A 229 -23.15 -16.70 -12.33
N GLU A 230 -23.29 -15.74 -11.41
CA GLU A 230 -22.25 -14.77 -11.00
C GLU A 230 -21.74 -15.01 -9.57
N GLU A 231 -22.56 -15.56 -8.68
CA GLU A 231 -22.27 -15.83 -7.26
C GLU A 231 -22.83 -17.21 -6.84
N GLY A 232 -22.21 -17.85 -5.85
CA GLY A 232 -22.67 -19.11 -5.23
C GLY A 232 -22.27 -19.18 -3.75
N THR A 233 -23.05 -19.88 -2.94
CA THR A 233 -22.82 -20.01 -1.49
C THR A 233 -22.16 -21.33 -1.19
N VAL A 234 -21.03 -21.32 -0.48
CA VAL A 234 -20.41 -22.56 0.00
C VAL A 234 -21.17 -23.03 1.24
N THR A 235 -21.97 -24.08 1.13
CA THR A 235 -22.80 -24.56 2.25
C THR A 235 -21.98 -25.38 3.24
N LYS A 236 -20.98 -26.11 2.74
CA LYS A 236 -20.19 -26.99 3.58
C LYS A 236 -18.82 -27.30 3.00
N TRP A 237 -17.79 -27.25 3.83
CA TRP A 237 -16.47 -27.78 3.50
C TRP A 237 -16.36 -29.25 3.95
N SER A 238 -15.96 -30.12 3.03
CA SER A 238 -15.68 -31.53 3.31
C SER A 238 -14.20 -31.79 3.63
N VAL A 239 -13.36 -30.78 3.45
CA VAL A 239 -11.91 -30.80 3.68
C VAL A 239 -11.54 -29.55 4.47
N ALA A 240 -10.87 -29.71 5.62
CA ALA A 240 -10.40 -28.59 6.43
C ALA A 240 -8.97 -28.19 6.06
N ALA A 241 -8.55 -26.98 6.47
CA ALA A 241 -7.15 -26.58 6.39
C ALA A 241 -6.24 -27.58 7.12
N GLY A 242 -5.21 -28.08 6.44
CA GLY A 242 -4.31 -29.14 6.88
C GLY A 242 -4.66 -30.55 6.37
N ASP A 243 -5.83 -30.76 5.75
CA ASP A 243 -6.23 -32.07 5.25
C ASP A 243 -5.76 -32.31 3.80
N ARG A 244 -5.31 -33.54 3.52
CA ARG A 244 -5.01 -34.01 2.15
C ARG A 244 -6.26 -34.62 1.51
N PHE A 245 -6.44 -34.41 0.22
CA PHE A 245 -7.50 -35.04 -0.56
C PHE A 245 -6.95 -35.52 -1.91
N GLU A 246 -7.60 -36.53 -2.49
CA GLU A 246 -7.25 -37.12 -3.77
C GLU A 246 -8.25 -36.72 -4.86
N THR A 247 -7.86 -36.87 -6.11
CA THR A 247 -8.67 -36.61 -7.29
C THR A 247 -10.00 -37.35 -7.20
N GLY A 248 -11.11 -36.62 -7.28
CA GLY A 248 -12.47 -37.18 -7.18
C GLY A 248 -13.07 -37.21 -5.76
N ASN A 249 -12.33 -36.84 -4.71
CA ASN A 249 -12.94 -36.54 -3.41
C ASN A 249 -13.75 -35.24 -3.47
N VAL A 250 -14.86 -35.17 -2.74
CA VAL A 250 -15.65 -33.94 -2.61
C VAL A 250 -14.90 -32.96 -1.70
N ARG A 251 -14.62 -31.76 -2.20
CA ARG A 251 -13.96 -30.67 -1.45
C ARG A 251 -14.98 -29.81 -0.70
N CYS A 252 -16.02 -29.38 -1.39
CA CYS A 252 -17.09 -28.56 -0.80
C CYS A 252 -18.41 -28.73 -1.56
N GLU A 253 -19.50 -28.41 -0.86
CA GLU A 253 -20.84 -28.29 -1.42
C GLU A 253 -21.14 -26.82 -1.70
N VAL A 254 -21.64 -26.53 -2.89
CA VAL A 254 -22.01 -25.16 -3.29
C VAL A 254 -23.48 -25.15 -3.69
N GLU A 255 -24.22 -24.23 -3.09
CA GLU A 255 -25.61 -23.95 -3.42
C GLU A 255 -25.73 -22.64 -4.20
N THR A 256 -26.55 -22.69 -5.22
CA THR A 256 -26.93 -21.56 -6.05
C THR A 256 -28.43 -21.36 -5.97
N GLU A 257 -28.95 -20.25 -6.50
CA GLU A 257 -30.39 -19.98 -6.51
C GLU A 257 -31.25 -21.10 -7.16
N SER A 258 -30.66 -22.02 -7.93
CA SER A 258 -31.40 -23.05 -8.66
C SER A 258 -30.86 -24.47 -8.55
N VAL A 259 -29.62 -24.67 -8.08
CA VAL A 259 -28.94 -25.97 -8.07
C VAL A 259 -27.97 -26.05 -6.89
N SER A 260 -27.96 -27.17 -6.19
CA SER A 260 -26.86 -27.60 -5.31
C SER A 260 -25.99 -28.62 -6.03
N ASP A 261 -24.66 -28.45 -5.95
CA ASP A 261 -23.71 -29.36 -6.59
C ASP A 261 -22.48 -29.59 -5.70
N GLU A 262 -21.81 -30.73 -5.91
CA GLU A 262 -20.63 -31.15 -5.17
C GLU A 262 -19.37 -30.85 -6.00
N ILE A 263 -18.47 -30.02 -5.47
CA ILE A 263 -17.22 -29.70 -6.14
C ILE A 263 -16.17 -30.72 -5.76
N GLY A 264 -15.80 -31.55 -6.74
CA GLY A 264 -14.72 -32.52 -6.61
C GLY A 264 -13.33 -31.88 -6.67
N ALA A 265 -12.35 -32.56 -6.06
CA ALA A 265 -10.94 -32.22 -6.17
C ALA A 265 -10.43 -32.48 -7.61
N PRO A 266 -9.85 -31.47 -8.29
CA PRO A 266 -9.28 -31.60 -9.62
C PRO A 266 -7.93 -32.34 -9.63
N GLY A 267 -7.31 -32.53 -8.47
CA GLY A 267 -5.99 -33.14 -8.29
C GLY A 267 -5.77 -33.61 -6.85
N ASP A 268 -4.64 -34.27 -6.63
CA ASP A 268 -4.17 -34.74 -5.32
C ASP A 268 -3.40 -33.60 -4.64
N ASP A 269 -4.04 -32.87 -3.75
CA ASP A 269 -3.47 -31.67 -3.13
C ASP A 269 -3.74 -31.64 -1.60
N LEU A 270 -3.03 -30.77 -0.90
CA LEU A 270 -3.23 -30.42 0.51
C LEU A 270 -4.06 -29.13 0.61
N MET A 271 -5.10 -29.10 1.45
CA MET A 271 -5.81 -27.87 1.77
C MET A 271 -4.95 -27.02 2.71
N VAL A 272 -4.53 -25.83 2.29
CA VAL A 272 -3.69 -24.95 3.10
C VAL A 272 -4.53 -23.97 3.88
N ASP A 273 -5.51 -23.33 3.22
CA ASP A 273 -6.38 -22.37 3.87
C ASP A 273 -7.75 -22.28 3.17
N VAL A 274 -8.78 -21.99 3.94
CA VAL A 274 -10.15 -21.82 3.46
C VAL A 274 -10.48 -20.34 3.53
N LEU A 275 -10.51 -19.67 2.37
CA LEU A 275 -10.70 -18.22 2.26
C LEU A 275 -12.17 -17.82 2.40
N VAL A 276 -13.09 -18.77 2.17
CA VAL A 276 -14.54 -18.55 2.19
C VAL A 276 -15.15 -19.45 3.27
N GLY A 277 -15.72 -18.84 4.30
CA GLY A 277 -16.42 -19.56 5.35
C GLY A 277 -17.68 -20.29 4.85
N GLU A 278 -18.13 -21.28 5.62
CA GLU A 278 -19.44 -21.91 5.39
C GLU A 278 -20.55 -20.85 5.48
N ASP A 279 -21.58 -21.00 4.64
CA ASP A 279 -22.71 -20.09 4.45
C ASP A 279 -22.35 -18.70 3.85
N ALA A 280 -21.11 -18.50 3.40
CA ALA A 280 -20.70 -17.25 2.76
C ALA A 280 -20.98 -17.25 1.24
N VAL A 281 -21.51 -16.12 0.75
CA VAL A 281 -21.73 -15.87 -0.69
C VAL A 281 -20.40 -15.50 -1.34
N HIS A 282 -20.04 -16.21 -2.41
CA HIS A 282 -18.78 -16.03 -3.11
C HIS A 282 -18.95 -15.86 -4.61
N ALA A 283 -18.21 -14.92 -5.19
CA ALA A 283 -18.21 -14.68 -6.63
C ALA A 283 -17.45 -15.79 -7.35
N VAL A 284 -18.02 -16.28 -8.45
CA VAL A 284 -17.52 -17.45 -9.20
C VAL A 284 -16.10 -17.25 -9.77
N SER A 285 -15.65 -16.00 -9.88
CA SER A 285 -14.35 -15.61 -10.43
C SER A 285 -13.25 -15.34 -9.39
N HIS A 286 -13.51 -15.54 -8.09
CA HIS A 286 -12.53 -15.33 -7.02
C HIS A 286 -12.09 -16.66 -6.40
N ASP A 287 -10.98 -16.61 -5.66
CA ASP A 287 -10.38 -17.78 -5.03
C ASP A 287 -11.10 -18.14 -3.73
N ALA A 288 -11.65 -19.36 -3.69
CA ALA A 288 -12.40 -19.85 -2.53
C ALA A 288 -11.52 -20.53 -1.46
N CYS A 289 -10.37 -21.06 -1.86
CA CYS A 289 -9.41 -21.72 -0.97
C CYS A 289 -8.00 -21.73 -1.58
N ILE A 290 -7.02 -22.04 -0.73
CA ILE A 290 -5.61 -22.19 -1.09
C ILE A 290 -5.22 -23.65 -0.93
N VAL A 291 -4.59 -24.22 -1.95
CA VAL A 291 -4.13 -25.61 -1.96
C VAL A 291 -2.65 -25.72 -2.33
N GLU A 292 -1.99 -26.77 -1.86
CA GLU A 292 -0.60 -27.12 -2.17
C GLU A 292 -0.58 -28.46 -2.92
N SER A 293 -0.02 -28.49 -4.13
CA SER A 293 0.07 -29.72 -4.92
C SER A 293 1.15 -30.63 -4.40
N ALA A 294 0.85 -31.94 -4.33
CA ALA A 294 1.80 -32.97 -3.91
C ALA A 294 2.75 -33.44 -5.03
#